data_AF-A0A1Q3BP64-F1
#
_entry.id   AF-A0A1Q3BP64-F1
#
_cell.length_a   1.000
_cell.length_b   1.000
_cell.length_c   1.000
_cell.angle_alpha   90.00
_cell.angle_beta   90.00
_cell.angle_gamma   90.00
#
_symmetry.space_group_name_H-M   'P 1'
#
loop_
_entity.id
_entity.type
_entity.pdbx_description
1 polymer ?
#
loop_
_entity_poly.entity_id
_entity_poly.type
_entity_poly.pdbx_seq_one_letter_code
_entity_poly.pdbx_strand_id
1 'polypeptide(L)'
;MGQIQYSEKYFDDTYEYRHVVLTPEVAKLLPKNRLLSENEWRAIGVQQSRGWVHYAIHRPEPHIMLFRRPLNYQQQQENQAQQNMLANSGRSKPVIDSSKPLPPQATFRGPYINTGSRDIGPDHRNYPK
;
A
#
# COMPACT_ATOMS: atom_id res chain seq x y z
N MET A 1 3.91 -22.89 23.09
CA MET A 1 3.18 -22.38 21.91
C MET A 1 3.96 -22.80 20.68
N GLY A 2 3.36 -23.58 19.78
CA GLY A 2 4.04 -24.02 18.55
C GLY A 2 4.38 -22.83 17.66
N GLN A 3 5.51 -22.88 16.98
CA GLN A 3 5.88 -21.87 15.97
C GLN A 3 5.37 -22.32 14.60
N ILE A 4 4.91 -21.36 13.79
CA ILE A 4 4.58 -21.61 12.39
C ILE A 4 5.87 -21.96 11.65
N GLN A 5 5.88 -23.09 10.94
CA GLN A 5 7.06 -23.54 10.20
C GLN A 5 6.90 -23.25 8.72
N TYR A 6 7.98 -22.83 8.08
CA TYR A 6 8.02 -22.48 6.67
C TYR A 6 8.94 -23.45 5.95
N SER A 7 8.47 -24.06 4.87
CA SER A 7 9.32 -24.92 4.05
C SER A 7 10.35 -24.12 3.26
N GLU A 8 11.36 -24.84 2.77
CA GLU A 8 12.19 -24.34 1.67
C GLU A 8 11.32 -24.04 0.43
N LYS A 9 11.81 -23.13 -0.41
CA LYS A 9 11.14 -22.78 -1.66
C LYS A 9 11.51 -23.80 -2.73
N TYR A 10 10.53 -24.17 -3.54
CA TYR A 10 10.72 -24.97 -4.73
C TYR A 10 10.11 -24.25 -5.93
N PHE A 11 10.61 -24.56 -7.13
CA PHE A 11 10.36 -23.75 -8.31
C PHE A 11 9.94 -24.66 -9.47
N ASP A 12 9.01 -24.18 -10.28
CA ASP A 12 8.82 -24.66 -11.65
C ASP A 12 9.24 -23.55 -12.63
N ASP A 13 8.91 -23.68 -13.91
CA ASP A 13 9.27 -22.69 -14.94
C ASP A 13 8.51 -21.36 -14.82
N THR A 14 7.42 -21.30 -14.04
CA THR A 14 6.47 -20.17 -14.00
C THR A 14 6.32 -19.56 -12.59
N TYR A 15 6.37 -20.38 -11.55
CA TYR A 15 6.03 -20.05 -10.17
C TYR A 15 7.09 -20.58 -9.19
N GLU A 16 7.27 -19.84 -8.11
CA GLU A 16 7.86 -20.34 -6.88
C GLU A 16 6.75 -20.79 -5.91
N TYR A 17 7.04 -21.84 -5.17
CA TYR A 17 6.13 -22.48 -4.25
C TYR A 17 6.77 -22.65 -2.87
N ARG A 18 5.92 -22.70 -1.86
CA ARG A 18 6.28 -22.99 -0.48
C ARG A 18 5.05 -23.49 0.26
N HIS A 19 5.24 -24.40 1.21
CA HIS A 19 4.20 -24.75 2.16
C HIS A 19 4.50 -24.18 3.55
N VAL A 20 3.43 -23.87 4.28
CA VAL A 20 3.50 -23.37 5.65
C VAL A 20 2.74 -24.33 6.54
N VAL A 21 3.40 -24.80 7.59
CA VAL A 21 2.83 -25.71 8.58
C VAL A 21 2.34 -24.86 9.76
N LEU A 22 1.03 -24.80 9.91
CA LEU A 22 0.35 -24.08 10.98
C LEU A 22 0.33 -24.91 12.26
N THR A 23 0.17 -24.22 13.40
CA THR A 23 -0.11 -24.91 14.65
C THR A 23 -1.52 -25.53 14.62
N PRO A 24 -1.76 -26.63 15.37
CA PRO A 24 -3.07 -27.28 15.43
C PRO A 24 -4.21 -26.35 15.90
N GLU A 25 -3.89 -25.35 16.73
CA GLU A 25 -4.86 -24.37 17.22
C GLU A 25 -5.32 -23.42 16.10
N VAL A 26 -4.38 -22.90 15.31
CA VAL A 26 -4.67 -22.01 14.18
C VAL A 26 -5.39 -22.77 13.06
N ALA A 27 -4.97 -24.01 12.78
CA ALA A 27 -5.57 -24.84 11.75
C ALA A 27 -7.07 -25.10 11.98
N LYS A 28 -7.52 -25.18 13.24
CA LYS A 28 -8.95 -25.36 13.59
C LYS A 28 -9.81 -24.13 13.27
N LEU A 29 -9.22 -22.94 13.20
CA LEU A 29 -9.91 -21.70 12.88
C LEU A 29 -10.09 -21.50 11.37
N LEU A 30 -9.43 -22.32 10.54
CA LEU A 30 -9.47 -22.16 9.09
C LEU A 30 -10.81 -22.60 8.48
N PRO A 31 -11.30 -21.87 7.46
CA PRO A 31 -12.42 -22.32 6.66
C PRO A 31 -12.02 -23.56 5.83
N LYS A 32 -12.82 -24.63 5.89
CA LYS A 32 -12.48 -25.93 5.27
C LYS A 32 -12.66 -25.98 3.74
N ASN A 33 -13.43 -25.07 3.16
CA ASN A 33 -13.87 -25.13 1.75
C ASN A 33 -13.52 -23.87 0.95
N ARG A 34 -12.57 -23.06 1.43
CA ARG A 34 -12.24 -21.79 0.78
C ARG A 34 -10.75 -21.47 0.88
N LEU A 35 -10.20 -20.91 -0.20
CA LEU A 35 -8.88 -20.29 -0.19
C LEU A 35 -8.91 -18.97 0.58
N LEU A 36 -7.76 -18.60 1.13
CA LEU A 36 -7.60 -17.40 1.93
C LEU A 36 -6.94 -16.31 1.11
N SER A 37 -7.48 -15.09 1.19
CA SER A 37 -6.83 -13.90 0.66
C SER A 37 -5.60 -13.52 1.49
N GLU A 38 -4.77 -12.62 0.96
CA GLU A 38 -3.57 -12.13 1.64
C GLU A 38 -3.84 -11.62 3.05
N ASN A 39 -4.90 -10.83 3.22
CA ASN A 39 -5.26 -10.27 4.52
C ASN A 39 -5.67 -11.36 5.52
N GLU A 40 -6.37 -12.39 5.06
CA GLU A 40 -6.90 -13.45 5.93
C GLU A 40 -5.80 -14.37 6.44
N TRP A 41 -4.89 -14.83 5.56
CA TRP A 41 -3.79 -15.66 6.02
C TRP A 41 -2.76 -14.86 6.83
N ARG A 42 -2.63 -13.54 6.62
CA ARG A 42 -1.82 -12.69 7.50
C ARG A 42 -2.46 -12.53 8.88
N ALA A 43 -3.78 -12.43 8.97
CA ALA A 43 -4.50 -12.28 10.22
C ALA A 43 -4.34 -13.49 11.17
N ILE A 44 -4.17 -14.69 10.62
CA ILE A 44 -3.89 -15.91 11.41
C ILE A 44 -2.41 -16.07 11.82
N GLY A 45 -1.56 -15.09 11.48
CA GLY A 45 -0.16 -15.04 11.89
C GLY A 45 0.85 -15.57 10.86
N VAL A 46 0.43 -15.96 9.65
CA VAL A 46 1.39 -16.33 8.59
C VAL A 46 2.09 -15.08 8.08
N GLN A 47 3.42 -15.09 8.10
CA GLN A 47 4.25 -13.95 7.70
C GLN A 47 5.13 -14.35 6.52
N GLN A 48 4.83 -13.79 5.34
CA GLN A 48 5.64 -13.96 4.14
C GLN A 48 5.80 -12.62 3.40
N SER A 49 6.73 -12.58 2.44
CA SER A 49 6.88 -11.46 1.51
C SER A 49 5.60 -11.22 0.71
N ARG A 50 5.53 -10.10 -0.04
CA ARG A 50 4.37 -9.81 -0.89
C ARG A 50 4.31 -10.76 -2.08
N GLY A 51 3.10 -10.97 -2.61
CA GLY A 51 2.84 -11.73 -3.84
C GLY A 51 2.56 -13.22 -3.65
N TRP A 52 2.61 -13.74 -2.43
CA TRP A 52 2.23 -15.13 -2.15
C TRP A 52 0.72 -15.30 -2.17
N VAL A 53 0.26 -16.30 -2.92
CA VAL A 53 -1.15 -16.65 -3.07
C VAL A 53 -1.39 -18.06 -2.54
N HIS A 54 -2.35 -18.21 -1.62
CA HIS A 54 -2.84 -19.51 -1.18
C HIS A 54 -3.66 -20.13 -2.32
N TYR A 55 -3.12 -21.13 -3.01
CA TYR A 55 -3.68 -21.60 -4.28
C TYR A 55 -4.42 -22.93 -4.20
N ALA A 56 -4.16 -23.73 -3.17
CA ALA A 56 -4.78 -25.04 -3.01
C ALA A 56 -4.90 -25.41 -1.53
N ILE A 57 -5.99 -26.12 -1.20
CA ILE A 57 -6.22 -26.69 0.13
C ILE A 57 -5.69 -28.11 0.13
N HIS A 58 -4.77 -28.41 1.03
CA HIS A 58 -4.28 -29.76 1.22
C HIS A 58 -5.26 -30.56 2.09
N ARG A 59 -6.08 -31.42 1.47
CA ARG A 59 -7.18 -32.13 2.16
C ARG A 59 -6.72 -33.10 3.27
N PRO A 60 -5.66 -33.91 3.07
CA PRO A 60 -5.20 -34.83 4.12
C PRO A 60 -4.71 -34.10 5.39
N GLU A 61 -3.97 -33.02 5.20
CA GLU A 61 -3.35 -32.24 6.28
C GLU A 61 -3.75 -30.75 6.18
N PRO A 62 -4.91 -30.34 6.73
CA PRO A 62 -5.43 -28.97 6.59
C PRO A 62 -4.60 -27.91 7.33
N HIS A 63 -3.69 -28.35 8.20
CA HIS A 63 -2.72 -27.49 8.86
C HIS A 63 -1.55 -27.11 7.94
N ILE A 64 -1.45 -27.72 6.75
CA ILE A 64 -0.48 -27.35 5.72
C ILE A 64 -1.15 -26.42 4.70
N MET A 65 -0.67 -25.19 4.63
CA MET A 65 -1.09 -24.20 3.65
C MET A 65 -0.14 -24.16 2.45
N LEU A 66 -0.68 -24.22 1.25
CA LEU A 66 0.09 -24.23 0.00
C LEU A 66 0.10 -22.85 -0.67
N PHE A 67 1.27 -22.26 -0.81
CA PHE A 67 1.43 -20.96 -1.44
C PHE A 67 2.18 -21.05 -2.77
N ARG A 68 1.84 -20.17 -3.70
CA ARG A 68 2.58 -19.93 -4.94
C ARG A 68 2.78 -18.43 -5.18
N ARG A 69 3.85 -18.05 -5.86
CA ARG A 69 4.12 -16.67 -6.31
C ARG A 69 4.77 -16.71 -7.70
N PRO A 70 4.42 -15.81 -8.63
CA PRO A 70 5.09 -15.75 -9.94
C PRO A 70 6.58 -15.41 -9.78
N LEU A 71 7.45 -16.06 -10.56
CA LEU A 71 8.90 -15.79 -10.51
C LEU A 71 9.25 -14.33 -10.86
N ASN A 72 8.51 -13.74 -11.79
CA ASN A 72 8.68 -12.36 -12.26
C ASN A 72 7.89 -11.32 -11.45
N TYR A 73 7.42 -11.65 -10.24
CA TYR A 73 6.55 -10.77 -9.45
C TYR A 73 7.15 -9.38 -9.20
N GLN A 74 8.44 -9.30 -8.84
CA GLN A 74 9.10 -8.00 -8.60
C GLN A 74 9.13 -7.13 -9.87
N GLN A 75 9.53 -7.71 -11.00
CA GLN A 75 9.61 -7.00 -12.26
C GLN A 75 8.23 -6.53 -12.75
N GLN A 76 7.18 -7.35 -12.57
CA GLN A 76 5.81 -6.95 -12.88
C GLN A 76 5.36 -5.76 -12.03
N GLN A 77 5.73 -5.73 -10.75
CA GLN A 77 5.35 -4.66 -9.84
C GLN A 77 6.00 -3.32 -10.21
N GLU A 78 7.28 -3.35 -10.59
CA GLU A 78 8.00 -2.17 -11.07
C GLU A 78 7.42 -1.63 -12.38
N ASN A 79 7.14 -2.51 -13.34
CA ASN A 79 6.54 -2.12 -14.62
C ASN A 79 5.15 -1.49 -14.43
N GLN A 80 4.33 -2.04 -13.54
CA GLN A 80 3.02 -1.47 -13.20
C GLN A 80 3.16 -0.11 -12.50
N ALA A 81 4.12 0.04 -11.59
CA ALA A 81 4.37 1.31 -10.91
C ALA A 81 4.82 2.40 -11.91
N GLN A 82 5.72 2.06 -12.84
CA GLN A 82 6.16 2.99 -13.90
C GLN A 82 5.00 3.38 -14.83
N GLN A 83 4.20 2.41 -15.29
CA GLN A 83 3.02 2.72 -16.12
C GLN A 83 2.01 3.61 -15.39
N ASN A 84 1.74 3.36 -14.12
CA ASN A 84 0.84 4.20 -13.33
C ASN A 84 1.40 5.63 -13.14
N MET A 85 2.71 5.78 -12.95
CA MET A 85 3.36 7.09 -12.89
C MET A 85 3.26 7.86 -14.22
N LEU A 86 3.46 7.19 -15.35
CA LEU A 86 3.33 7.77 -16.69
C LEU A 86 1.87 8.15 -17.00
N ALA A 87 0.90 7.31 -16.67
CA ALA A 87 -0.51 7.55 -16.92
C ALA A 87 -1.07 8.73 -16.10
N ASN A 88 -0.60 8.93 -14.87
CA ASN A 88 -1.07 10.02 -14.02
C ASN A 88 -0.48 11.39 -14.39
N SER A 89 0.68 11.42 -15.05
CA SER A 89 1.35 12.65 -15.50
C SER A 89 0.62 13.34 -16.68
N GLY A 90 -0.25 12.63 -17.40
CA GLY A 90 -1.02 13.16 -18.53
C GLY A 90 -2.38 13.80 -18.18
N ARG A 91 -2.83 13.72 -16.91
CA ARG A 91 -4.16 14.23 -16.49
C ARG A 91 -4.14 15.62 -15.85
N SER A 92 -2.97 16.15 -15.48
CA SER A 92 -2.84 17.52 -15.00
C SER A 92 -2.59 18.47 -16.17
N LYS A 93 -3.65 19.01 -16.77
CA LYS A 93 -3.52 20.32 -17.41
C LYS A 93 -3.12 21.30 -16.30
N PRO A 94 -2.02 22.07 -16.42
CA PRO A 94 -1.78 23.15 -15.47
C PRO A 94 -3.00 24.08 -15.54
N VAL A 95 -3.68 24.28 -14.40
CA VAL A 95 -4.88 25.14 -14.29
C VAL A 95 -4.54 26.63 -14.53
N ILE A 96 -3.26 26.94 -14.72
CA ILE A 96 -2.73 28.28 -14.93
C ILE A 96 -2.52 28.48 -16.44
N ASP A 97 -3.51 29.06 -17.11
CA ASP A 97 -3.39 29.60 -18.47
C ASP A 97 -2.58 30.91 -18.42
N SER A 98 -1.34 30.87 -18.87
CA SER A 98 -0.43 32.03 -18.91
C SER A 98 -0.85 33.11 -19.90
N SER A 99 -1.86 32.88 -20.73
CA SER A 99 -2.44 33.91 -21.62
C SER A 99 -3.58 34.70 -20.96
N LYS A 100 -4.08 34.25 -19.80
CA LYS A 100 -5.19 34.90 -19.11
C LYS A 100 -4.65 35.99 -18.17
N PRO A 101 -4.99 37.27 -18.36
CA PRO A 101 -4.53 38.33 -17.47
C PRO A 101 -5.00 38.04 -16.04
N LEU A 102 -4.11 38.25 -15.07
CA LEU A 102 -4.45 38.07 -13.66
C LEU A 102 -5.61 39.01 -13.29
N PRO A 103 -6.55 38.57 -12.42
CA PRO A 103 -7.59 39.45 -11.94
C PRO A 103 -6.96 40.68 -11.26
N PRO A 104 -7.57 41.86 -11.35
CA PRO A 104 -6.97 43.13 -10.92
C PRO A 104 -6.57 43.20 -9.43
N GLN A 105 -6.99 42.22 -8.63
CA GLN A 105 -6.65 42.08 -7.21
C GLN A 105 -5.29 41.40 -6.97
N ALA A 106 -4.68 40.80 -8.00
CA ALA A 106 -3.36 40.17 -7.92
C ALA A 106 -2.24 41.24 -7.93
N THR A 107 -2.13 41.97 -6.82
CA THR A 107 -1.07 42.96 -6.61
C THR A 107 0.27 42.23 -6.45
N PHE A 108 1.22 42.54 -7.32
CA PHE A 108 2.61 42.08 -7.27
C PHE A 108 3.23 42.54 -5.96
N ARG A 109 3.27 41.68 -4.93
CA ARG A 109 4.05 41.97 -3.73
C ARG A 109 5.53 41.86 -4.09
N GLY A 110 6.08 42.98 -4.54
CA GLY A 110 7.51 43.20 -4.70
C GLY A 110 8.26 43.09 -3.37
N PRO A 111 9.60 43.12 -3.43
CA PRO A 111 10.46 42.64 -2.35
C PRO A 111 10.35 43.53 -1.12
N TYR A 112 10.30 42.90 0.05
CA TYR A 112 10.17 43.47 1.38
C TYR A 112 10.85 44.84 1.54
N ILE A 113 10.04 45.89 1.66
CA ILE A 113 10.45 47.11 2.36
C ILE A 113 9.75 47.15 3.72
N ASN A 114 10.54 47.13 4.78
CA ASN A 114 10.09 47.32 6.14
C ASN A 114 9.77 48.80 6.35
N THR A 115 8.50 49.20 6.37
CA THR A 115 8.07 50.43 7.07
C THR A 115 6.70 50.19 7.68
N GLY A 116 6.60 50.42 8.98
CA GLY A 116 5.49 49.97 9.80
C GLY A 116 4.14 50.52 9.38
N SER A 117 3.15 49.62 9.31
CA SER A 117 1.75 49.97 9.45
C SER A 117 1.13 48.92 10.37
N ARG A 118 0.86 49.35 11.61
CA ARG A 118 -0.26 48.83 12.40
C ARG A 118 -1.47 48.85 11.48
N ASP A 119 -2.12 47.72 11.23
CA ASP A 119 -3.58 47.68 10.98
C ASP A 119 -4.07 46.22 10.96
N ILE A 120 -4.65 45.83 12.11
CA ILE A 120 -5.84 45.01 12.32
C ILE A 120 -5.87 43.60 11.70
N GLY A 121 -5.30 42.64 12.44
CA GLY A 121 -5.82 41.27 12.54
C GLY A 121 -7.03 41.19 13.50
N PRO A 122 -7.77 40.07 13.53
CA PRO A 122 -9.06 39.97 14.20
C PRO A 122 -8.99 40.07 15.74
N ASP A 123 -10.02 40.66 16.34
CA ASP A 123 -10.16 41.16 17.72
C ASP A 123 -9.84 40.17 18.86
N HIS A 124 -9.16 40.66 19.91
CA HIS A 124 -8.79 39.91 21.12
C HIS A 124 -9.62 40.36 22.33
N ARG A 125 -10.81 39.78 22.51
CA ARG A 125 -11.60 39.92 23.75
C ARG A 125 -11.79 38.56 24.41
N ASN A 126 -10.73 38.06 25.06
CA ASN A 126 -10.78 37.28 26.30
C ASN A 126 -9.41 36.70 26.66
N TYR A 127 -8.74 37.27 27.67
CA TYR A 127 -7.96 36.57 28.71
C TYR A 127 -7.51 37.58 29.79
N PRO A 128 -8.03 37.48 31.02
CA PRO A 128 -7.32 37.90 32.22
C PRO A 128 -6.73 36.68 32.97
N LYS A 129 -5.64 36.97 33.69
CA LYS A 129 -4.78 36.04 34.44
C LYS A 129 -5.45 35.44 35.67
#